data_AF-A0A2U0IGZ8-F1
#
_entry.id   AF-A0A2U0IGZ8-F1
#
_cell.length_a   1.000
_cell.length_b   1.000
_cell.length_c   1.000
_cell.angle_alpha   90.00
_cell.angle_beta   90.00
_cell.angle_gamma   90.00
#
_symmetry.space_group_name_H-M   'P 1'
#
loop_
_entity.id
_entity.type
_entity.pdbx_description
1 polymer ?
#
loop_
_entity_poly.entity_id
_entity_poly.type
_entity_poly.pdbx_seq_one_letter_code
_entity_poly.pdbx_strand_id
1 'polypeptide(L)'
;MEENKTLKEYLRNFLEGYKYVVENRYIYQFSSNPEAFPFMRKDDYKISIFYLNQSFFEEPCIVVISNDSKLKEIYNFRNTDIKHLSKHFTSYIYDSKKYVEEQSGLLDFNNYIYYTSIYYGKYIGTVIIQNNLDLFFNYGKRLANDHYNTLISKSKEKLINKAHDEIQPFNHLDLNSMKKIVDDITFSYQIEQGLQAYKRELYLPAAATFAVAIETFLIKLKKVNKIKHKDTDSTMYTKLLGELTKEGKVNYRTKKRVEIAYSMRNIINHSQAGAVAKGDCDFLLNTLKDIVDENERILTEYSKSINKTE
;
A
#
# COMPACT_ATOMS: atom_id res chain seq x y z
N MET A 1 9.34 -17.87 -24.50
CA MET A 1 9.73 -18.68 -23.33
C MET A 1 11.08 -18.21 -22.74
N GLU A 2 12.01 -17.74 -23.56
CA GLU A 2 13.31 -17.18 -23.13
C GLU A 2 13.22 -15.76 -22.53
N GLU A 3 12.32 -14.91 -23.07
CA GLU A 3 12.02 -13.55 -22.56
C GLU A 3 11.64 -13.52 -21.07
N ASN A 4 10.79 -14.45 -20.63
CA ASN A 4 10.30 -14.49 -19.26
C ASN A 4 11.44 -14.81 -18.26
N LYS A 5 12.46 -15.57 -18.69
CA LYS A 5 13.63 -15.90 -17.86
C LYS A 5 14.55 -14.68 -17.70
N THR A 6 14.79 -13.95 -18.77
CA THR A 6 15.65 -12.75 -18.77
C THR A 6 15.08 -11.64 -17.90
N LEU A 7 13.78 -11.35 -18.00
CA LEU A 7 13.14 -10.32 -17.16
C LEU A 7 13.16 -10.68 -15.67
N LYS A 8 12.99 -11.96 -15.33
CA LYS A 8 13.12 -12.45 -13.96
C LYS A 8 14.53 -12.23 -13.39
N GLU A 9 15.57 -12.43 -14.20
CA GLU A 9 16.94 -12.17 -13.76
C GLU A 9 17.25 -10.68 -13.59
N TYR A 10 16.77 -9.82 -14.50
CA TYR A 10 16.88 -8.37 -14.32
C TYR A 10 16.13 -7.88 -13.08
N LEU A 11 14.94 -8.43 -12.82
CA LEU A 11 14.17 -8.12 -11.62
C LEU A 11 14.94 -8.53 -10.36
N ARG A 12 15.48 -9.75 -10.35
CA ARG A 12 16.25 -10.27 -9.22
C ARG A 12 17.43 -9.36 -8.91
N ASN A 13 18.23 -8.99 -9.92
CA ASN A 13 19.38 -8.11 -9.75
C ASN A 13 18.98 -6.73 -9.25
N PHE A 14 17.88 -6.17 -9.77
CA PHE A 14 17.34 -4.90 -9.28
C PHE A 14 16.97 -4.97 -7.80
N LEU A 15 16.20 -5.98 -7.40
CA LEU A 15 15.77 -6.16 -6.01
C LEU A 15 16.98 -6.42 -5.08
N GLU A 16 17.97 -7.18 -5.53
CA GLU A 16 19.23 -7.40 -4.80
C GLU A 16 19.99 -6.08 -4.58
N GLY A 17 20.12 -5.24 -5.61
CA GLY A 17 20.78 -3.94 -5.50
C GLY A 17 20.05 -2.99 -4.56
N TYR A 18 18.71 -2.99 -4.61
CA TYR A 18 17.88 -2.20 -3.70
C TYR A 18 18.08 -2.66 -2.24
N LYS A 19 17.92 -3.96 -1.97
CA LYS A 19 18.09 -4.55 -0.63
C LYS A 19 19.48 -4.32 -0.08
N TYR A 20 20.51 -4.49 -0.90
CA TYR A 20 21.90 -4.25 -0.51
C TYR A 20 22.09 -2.84 0.08
N VAL A 21 21.53 -1.79 -0.55
CA VAL A 21 21.66 -0.42 -0.03
C VAL A 21 20.88 -0.24 1.27
N VAL A 22 19.64 -0.72 1.33
CA VAL A 22 18.81 -0.55 2.52
C VAL A 22 19.40 -1.29 3.72
N GLU A 23 19.78 -2.54 3.57
CA GLU A 23 20.32 -3.38 4.65
C GLU A 23 21.68 -2.87 5.16
N ASN A 24 22.55 -2.38 4.27
CA ASN A 24 23.90 -1.93 4.68
C ASN A 24 23.97 -0.47 5.12
N ARG A 25 23.03 0.39 4.68
CA ARG A 25 23.12 1.85 4.92
C ARG A 25 21.94 2.44 5.65
N TYR A 26 20.73 1.89 5.45
CA TYR A 26 19.48 2.49 5.91
C TYR A 26 18.66 1.57 6.80
N ILE A 27 19.28 0.55 7.42
CA ILE A 27 18.58 -0.47 8.20
C ILE A 27 17.78 0.13 9.36
N TYR A 28 18.32 1.16 10.02
CA TYR A 28 17.63 1.86 11.11
C TYR A 28 16.42 2.65 10.61
N GLN A 29 16.56 3.36 9.49
CA GLN A 29 15.47 4.12 8.89
C GLN A 29 14.40 3.20 8.32
N PHE A 30 14.78 2.08 7.71
CA PHE A 30 13.86 1.03 7.29
C PHE A 30 13.12 0.42 8.48
N SER A 31 13.81 0.10 9.58
CA SER A 31 13.17 -0.42 10.79
C SER A 31 12.14 0.55 11.37
N SER A 32 12.36 1.86 11.19
CA SER A 32 11.45 2.90 11.71
C SER A 32 10.39 3.31 10.69
N ASN A 33 10.65 3.18 9.39
CA ASN A 33 9.80 3.60 8.28
C ASN A 33 9.87 2.61 7.11
N PRO A 34 9.37 1.38 7.28
CA PRO A 34 9.46 0.34 6.26
C PRO A 34 8.72 0.72 4.98
N GLU A 35 7.63 1.49 5.08
CA GLU A 35 6.83 1.98 3.96
C GLU A 35 7.59 2.97 3.06
N ALA A 36 8.64 3.63 3.56
CA ALA A 36 9.51 4.47 2.75
C ALA A 36 10.40 3.65 1.80
N PHE A 37 10.55 2.34 2.04
CA PHE A 37 11.36 1.43 1.24
C PHE A 37 10.51 0.30 0.65
N PRO A 38 9.55 0.60 -0.25
CA PRO A 38 8.55 -0.34 -0.70
C PRO A 38 9.13 -1.63 -1.30
N PHE A 39 10.29 -1.59 -1.98
CA PHE A 39 10.93 -2.77 -2.60
C PHE A 39 11.65 -3.71 -1.61
N MET A 40 11.64 -3.42 -0.30
CA MET A 40 12.06 -4.36 0.74
C MET A 40 11.00 -5.44 1.03
N ARG A 41 9.75 -5.22 0.61
CA ARG A 41 8.65 -6.15 0.85
C ARG A 41 8.84 -7.46 0.10
N LYS A 42 8.26 -8.54 0.63
CA LYS A 42 8.20 -9.85 -0.04
C LYS A 42 6.92 -9.93 -0.88
N ASP A 43 6.83 -9.07 -1.89
CA ASP A 43 5.69 -9.00 -2.80
C ASP A 43 6.04 -9.62 -4.17
N ASP A 44 5.01 -9.94 -4.96
CA ASP A 44 5.16 -10.47 -6.32
C ASP A 44 5.45 -9.31 -7.31
N TYR A 45 6.68 -8.80 -7.26
CA TYR A 45 7.15 -7.80 -8.21
C TYR A 45 7.28 -8.38 -9.61
N LYS A 46 7.03 -7.54 -10.61
CA LYS A 46 7.25 -7.87 -12.02
C LYS A 46 7.80 -6.69 -12.79
N ILE A 47 8.44 -7.00 -13.90
CA ILE A 47 8.84 -6.02 -14.91
C ILE A 47 7.73 -5.93 -15.95
N SER A 48 7.25 -4.72 -16.20
CA SER A 48 6.32 -4.40 -17.27
C SER A 48 7.04 -3.51 -18.29
N ILE A 49 6.96 -3.85 -19.57
CA ILE A 49 7.63 -3.10 -20.64
C ILE A 49 6.59 -2.50 -21.57
N PHE A 50 6.69 -1.19 -21.78
CA PHE A 50 5.87 -0.43 -22.71
C PHE A 50 6.70 -0.10 -23.94
N TYR A 51 6.34 -0.73 -25.06
CA TYR A 51 6.94 -0.46 -26.35
C TYR A 51 6.09 0.54 -27.11
N LEU A 52 6.63 1.72 -27.39
CA LEU A 52 5.97 2.78 -28.13
C LEU A 52 6.47 2.85 -29.57
N ASN A 53 5.79 3.65 -30.39
CA ASN A 53 6.16 3.90 -31.77
C ASN A 53 7.49 4.68 -31.83
N GLN A 54 8.57 4.00 -32.22
CA GLN A 54 9.92 4.54 -32.33
C GLN A 54 10.09 5.67 -33.35
N SER A 55 9.18 5.81 -34.30
CA SER A 55 9.20 6.89 -35.28
C SER A 55 8.59 8.18 -34.74
N PHE A 56 7.90 8.12 -33.59
CA PHE A 56 7.25 9.27 -32.98
C PHE A 56 7.87 9.65 -31.64
N PHE A 57 8.16 8.67 -30.76
CA PHE A 57 8.72 8.91 -29.44
C PHE A 57 10.24 8.81 -29.47
N GLU A 58 10.94 9.77 -28.83
CA GLU A 58 12.40 9.67 -28.64
C GLU A 58 12.80 8.56 -27.67
N GLU A 59 11.89 8.25 -26.75
CA GLU A 59 12.03 7.28 -25.67
C GLU A 59 11.02 6.13 -25.82
N PRO A 60 11.14 5.29 -26.87
CA PRO A 60 10.06 4.37 -27.26
C PRO A 60 10.00 3.10 -26.40
N CYS A 61 10.75 3.03 -25.31
CA CYS A 61 10.78 1.87 -24.42
C CYS A 61 10.81 2.34 -22.97
N ILE A 62 9.73 2.08 -22.25
CA ILE A 62 9.62 2.36 -20.81
C ILE A 62 9.53 1.05 -20.07
N VAL A 63 10.33 0.92 -19.01
CA VAL A 63 10.38 -0.25 -18.16
C VAL A 63 9.92 0.13 -16.77
N VAL A 64 8.91 -0.56 -16.29
CA VAL A 64 8.29 -0.35 -15.00
C VAL A 64 8.50 -1.57 -14.13
N ILE A 65 8.97 -1.39 -12.89
CA ILE A 65 8.98 -2.45 -11.89
C ILE A 65 7.97 -2.10 -10.81
N SER A 66 7.04 -3.01 -10.56
CA SER A 66 5.93 -2.83 -9.61
C SER A 66 5.39 -4.17 -9.15
N ASN A 67 4.66 -4.17 -8.03
CA ASN A 67 3.87 -5.29 -7.53
C ASN A 67 2.38 -5.19 -7.90
N ASP A 68 1.98 -4.22 -8.75
CA ASP A 68 0.57 -4.08 -9.18
C ASP A 68 0.15 -5.27 -10.05
N SER A 69 -0.79 -6.08 -9.53
CA SER A 69 -1.31 -7.28 -10.21
C SER A 69 -1.99 -6.97 -11.55
N LYS A 70 -2.50 -5.75 -11.77
CA LYS A 70 -3.16 -5.33 -13.02
C LYS A 70 -2.20 -5.14 -14.18
N LEU A 71 -0.92 -4.91 -13.91
CA LEU A 71 0.06 -4.65 -14.96
C LEU A 71 0.39 -5.93 -15.76
N LYS A 72 0.46 -5.83 -17.08
CA LYS A 72 0.92 -6.92 -17.96
C LYS A 72 2.43 -6.84 -18.14
N GLU A 73 3.09 -7.97 -18.41
CA GLU A 73 4.53 -7.99 -18.68
C GLU A 73 4.90 -7.12 -19.91
N ILE A 74 4.04 -7.10 -20.94
CA ILE A 74 4.29 -6.36 -22.18
C ILE A 74 3.05 -5.57 -22.60
N TYR A 75 3.27 -4.29 -22.94
CA TYR A 75 2.34 -3.40 -23.61
C TYR A 75 2.94 -2.97 -24.95
N ASN A 76 2.23 -3.22 -26.05
CA ASN A 76 2.75 -2.97 -27.39
C ASN A 76 1.93 -1.90 -28.12
N PHE A 77 2.49 -0.69 -28.18
CA PHE A 77 1.99 0.49 -28.90
C PHE A 77 2.88 0.85 -30.10
N ARG A 78 3.73 -0.08 -30.58
CA ARG A 78 4.66 0.18 -31.70
C ARG A 78 3.93 0.53 -33.00
N ASN A 79 2.75 -0.07 -33.20
CA ASN A 79 1.97 0.06 -34.44
C ASN A 79 0.92 1.18 -34.39
N THR A 80 0.92 2.01 -33.34
CA THR A 80 0.01 3.16 -33.26
C THR A 80 0.27 4.11 -34.44
N ASP A 81 -0.79 4.53 -35.13
CA ASP A 81 -0.68 5.37 -36.33
C ASP A 81 0.04 6.70 -36.03
N ILE A 82 1.13 6.94 -36.77
CA ILE A 82 1.95 8.14 -36.64
C ILE A 82 1.12 9.39 -36.93
N LYS A 83 0.21 9.35 -37.92
CA LYS A 83 -0.61 10.52 -38.25
C LYS A 83 -1.53 10.90 -37.08
N HIS A 84 -2.09 9.90 -36.41
CA HIS A 84 -2.87 10.11 -35.20
C HIS A 84 -2.01 10.66 -34.05
N LEU A 85 -0.83 10.07 -33.81
CA LEU A 85 0.12 10.54 -32.79
C LEU A 85 0.54 12.00 -33.03
N SER A 86 0.93 12.34 -34.25
CA SER A 86 1.33 13.69 -34.65
C SER A 86 0.20 14.71 -34.59
N LYS A 87 -1.07 14.29 -34.62
CA LYS A 87 -2.21 15.21 -34.50
C LYS A 87 -2.60 15.49 -33.05
N HIS A 88 -2.48 14.49 -32.18
CA HIS A 88 -3.09 14.54 -30.85
C HIS A 88 -2.08 14.51 -29.69
N PHE A 89 -0.84 14.06 -29.92
CA PHE A 89 0.09 13.68 -28.85
C PHE A 89 1.49 14.27 -29.00
N THR A 90 1.68 15.33 -29.80
CA THR A 90 3.00 15.96 -30.05
C THR A 90 3.67 16.47 -28.79
N SER A 91 2.90 16.86 -27.77
CA SER A 91 3.42 17.24 -26.45
C SER A 91 4.16 16.10 -25.73
N TYR A 92 3.96 14.85 -26.12
CA TYR A 92 4.53 13.67 -25.46
C TYR A 92 5.75 13.08 -26.18
N ILE A 93 6.21 13.67 -27.29
CA ILE A 93 7.37 13.18 -28.04
C ILE A 93 8.60 12.97 -27.12
N TYR A 94 8.80 13.92 -26.21
CA TYR A 94 9.87 13.96 -25.21
C TYR A 94 9.43 13.54 -23.80
N ASP A 95 8.16 13.13 -23.64
CA ASP A 95 7.57 12.74 -22.35
C ASP A 95 6.73 11.47 -22.52
N SER A 96 7.44 10.41 -22.87
CA SER A 96 6.84 9.10 -23.10
C SER A 96 6.18 8.54 -21.84
N LYS A 97 6.67 8.93 -20.65
CA LYS A 97 6.08 8.55 -19.35
C LYS A 97 4.68 9.09 -19.21
N LYS A 98 4.48 10.38 -19.41
CA LYS A 98 3.17 11.00 -19.27
C LYS A 98 2.16 10.45 -20.28
N TYR A 99 2.61 10.11 -21.49
CA TYR A 99 1.78 9.38 -22.45
C TYR A 99 1.34 8.02 -21.90
N VAL A 100 2.26 7.21 -21.37
CA VAL A 100 1.93 5.89 -20.80
C VAL A 100 1.00 6.01 -19.60
N GLU A 101 1.22 6.99 -18.72
CA GLU A 101 0.36 7.28 -17.57
C GLU A 101 -1.07 7.56 -18.01
N GLU A 102 -1.26 8.53 -18.91
CA GLU A 102 -2.59 8.93 -19.39
C GLU A 102 -3.29 7.85 -20.22
N GLN A 103 -2.56 7.13 -21.07
CA GLN A 103 -3.16 6.12 -21.94
C GLN A 103 -3.42 4.78 -21.24
N SER A 104 -2.61 4.43 -20.25
CA SER A 104 -2.86 3.21 -19.49
C SER A 104 -3.97 3.41 -18.46
N GLY A 105 -4.01 4.57 -17.79
CA GLY A 105 -4.85 4.79 -16.61
C GLY A 105 -4.54 3.83 -15.45
N LEU A 106 -3.39 3.15 -15.51
CA LEU A 106 -2.96 2.11 -14.55
C LEU A 106 -1.76 2.55 -13.71
N LEU A 107 -1.00 3.53 -14.20
CA LEU A 107 0.26 3.96 -13.59
C LEU A 107 0.09 5.37 -13.04
N ASP A 108 0.74 5.62 -11.91
CA ASP A 108 0.98 6.94 -11.35
C ASP A 108 2.47 6.99 -11.06
N PHE A 109 3.24 7.63 -11.95
CA PHE A 109 4.70 7.64 -11.85
C PHE A 109 5.22 8.52 -10.73
N ASN A 110 4.36 9.31 -10.09
CA ASN A 110 4.68 10.07 -8.89
C ASN A 110 4.56 9.22 -7.62
N ASN A 111 4.03 8.00 -7.72
CA ASN A 111 3.88 7.09 -6.60
C ASN A 111 5.15 6.27 -6.34
N TYR A 112 5.58 6.24 -5.08
CA TYR A 112 6.84 5.65 -4.59
C TYR A 112 6.92 4.12 -4.73
N ILE A 113 5.82 3.47 -5.07
CA ILE A 113 5.78 2.01 -5.27
C ILE A 113 6.24 1.58 -6.66
N TYR A 114 6.46 2.53 -7.58
CA TYR A 114 6.92 2.26 -8.93
C TYR A 114 8.39 2.62 -9.09
N TYR A 115 9.14 1.74 -9.76
CA TYR A 115 10.38 2.12 -10.40
C TYR A 115 10.15 2.28 -11.89
N THR A 116 10.71 3.33 -12.47
CA THR A 116 10.60 3.59 -13.91
C THR A 116 11.97 3.88 -14.50
N SER A 117 12.36 3.11 -15.51
CA SER A 117 13.54 3.36 -16.33
C SER A 117 13.12 3.61 -17.77
N ILE A 118 13.76 4.58 -18.41
CA ILE A 118 13.50 4.93 -19.81
C ILE A 118 14.73 4.62 -20.65
N TYR A 119 14.51 4.03 -21.83
CA TYR A 119 15.57 3.64 -22.74
C TYR A 119 15.44 4.39 -24.08
N TYR A 120 16.53 5.06 -24.46
CA TYR A 120 16.68 5.67 -25.78
C TYR A 120 17.02 4.61 -26.82
N GLY A 121 16.18 4.47 -27.84
CA GLY A 121 16.47 3.72 -29.07
C GLY A 121 16.78 2.22 -28.95
N LYS A 122 16.83 1.64 -27.75
CA LYS A 122 17.10 0.22 -27.53
C LYS A 122 15.98 -0.42 -26.74
N TYR A 123 15.27 -1.33 -27.40
CA TYR A 123 14.38 -2.27 -26.72
C TYR A 123 15.21 -3.15 -25.78
N ILE A 124 14.78 -3.29 -24.52
CA ILE A 124 15.39 -4.32 -23.65
C ILE A 124 15.15 -5.66 -24.33
N GLY A 125 16.23 -6.26 -24.78
CA GLY A 125 16.22 -7.53 -25.48
C GLY A 125 15.88 -8.70 -24.56
N THR A 126 15.62 -9.82 -25.21
CA THR A 126 15.22 -11.11 -24.60
C THR A 126 16.41 -11.89 -24.04
N VAL A 127 17.63 -11.39 -24.23
CA VAL A 127 18.89 -12.05 -23.91
C VAL A 127 19.51 -11.42 -22.66
N ILE A 128 19.98 -12.27 -21.75
CA ILE A 128 20.72 -11.83 -20.56
C ILE A 128 22.09 -11.32 -20.99
N ILE A 129 22.34 -10.04 -20.75
CA ILE A 129 23.65 -9.42 -20.95
C ILE A 129 24.18 -9.02 -19.57
N GLN A 130 25.40 -9.43 -19.21
CA GLN A 130 25.97 -9.15 -17.88
C GLN A 130 25.97 -7.65 -17.56
N ASN A 131 26.33 -6.81 -18.53
CA ASN A 131 26.28 -5.35 -18.38
C ASN A 131 24.87 -4.84 -18.04
N ASN A 132 23.81 -5.50 -18.54
CA ASN A 132 22.44 -5.14 -18.19
C ASN A 132 22.08 -5.62 -16.77
N LEU A 133 22.58 -6.77 -16.32
CA LEU A 133 22.38 -7.21 -14.94
C LEU A 133 23.00 -6.22 -13.95
N ASP A 134 24.24 -5.79 -14.20
CA ASP A 134 24.93 -4.79 -13.38
C ASP A 134 24.20 -3.44 -13.42
N LEU A 135 23.63 -3.07 -14.57
CA LEU A 135 22.81 -1.87 -14.72
C LEU A 135 21.55 -1.93 -13.86
N PHE A 136 20.79 -3.03 -13.91
CA PHE A 136 19.59 -3.22 -13.08
C PHE A 136 19.93 -3.25 -11.58
N PHE A 137 21.04 -3.88 -11.19
CA PHE A 137 21.53 -3.85 -9.81
C PHE A 137 21.81 -2.41 -9.36
N ASN A 138 22.50 -1.61 -10.18
CA ASN A 138 22.77 -0.21 -9.88
C ASN A 138 21.51 0.67 -9.88
N TYR A 139 20.51 0.36 -10.72
CA TYR A 139 19.20 1.00 -10.67
C TYR A 139 18.49 0.77 -9.34
N GLY A 140 18.50 -0.46 -8.83
CA GLY A 140 17.97 -0.76 -7.51
C GLY A 140 18.68 0.03 -6.41
N LYS A 141 20.01 0.07 -6.45
CA LYS A 141 20.82 0.88 -5.50
C LYS A 141 20.45 2.36 -5.54
N ARG A 142 20.34 2.93 -6.74
CA ARG A 142 20.00 4.34 -6.93
C ARG A 142 18.63 4.66 -6.34
N LEU A 143 17.63 3.86 -6.67
CA LEU A 143 16.27 4.08 -6.17
C LEU A 143 16.19 4.01 -4.64
N ALA A 144 16.92 3.10 -4.01
CA ALA A 144 16.99 3.03 -2.54
C ALA A 144 17.53 4.33 -1.92
N ASN A 145 18.55 4.96 -2.54
CA ASN A 145 19.04 6.26 -2.09
C ASN A 145 18.02 7.38 -2.35
N ASP A 146 17.35 7.37 -3.50
CA ASP A 146 16.32 8.36 -3.84
C ASP A 146 15.17 8.30 -2.82
N HIS A 147 14.71 7.10 -2.47
CA HIS A 147 13.68 6.89 -1.45
C HIS A 147 14.11 7.36 -0.06
N TYR A 148 15.36 7.08 0.34
CA TYR A 148 15.91 7.62 1.58
C TYR A 148 15.96 9.15 1.56
N ASN A 149 16.41 9.76 0.46
CA ASN A 149 16.50 11.22 0.34
C ASN A 149 15.12 11.86 0.44
N THR A 150 14.09 11.27 -0.19
CA THR A 150 12.71 11.70 -0.01
C THR A 150 12.26 11.57 1.46
N LEU A 151 12.54 10.44 2.11
CA LEU A 151 12.19 10.27 3.53
C LEU A 151 12.79 11.40 4.38
N ILE A 152 14.06 11.74 4.16
CA ILE A 152 14.75 12.81 4.88
C ILE A 152 14.24 14.21 4.51
N SER A 153 13.88 14.46 3.24
CA SER A 153 13.30 15.74 2.85
C SER A 153 11.94 15.93 3.53
N LYS A 154 11.08 14.91 3.48
CA LYS A 154 9.77 14.90 4.13
C LYS A 154 9.85 15.00 5.64
N SER A 155 10.86 14.39 6.28
CA SER A 155 11.03 14.50 7.73
C SER A 155 11.43 15.91 8.18
N LYS A 156 12.00 16.72 7.28
CA LYS A 156 12.40 18.13 7.55
C LYS A 156 11.30 19.13 7.22
N GLU A 157 10.28 18.74 6.47
CA GLU A 157 9.14 19.60 6.15
C GLU A 157 8.34 19.93 7.42
N LYS A 158 7.94 21.20 7.54
CA LYS A 158 7.05 21.63 8.64
C LYS A 158 5.75 20.85 8.56
N LEU A 159 5.23 20.41 9.70
CA LEU A 159 3.97 19.64 9.81
C LEU A 159 2.79 20.28 9.05
N ILE A 160 2.73 21.61 8.99
CA ILE A 160 1.68 22.36 8.27
C ILE A 160 1.79 22.28 6.74
N ASN A 161 2.95 21.92 6.19
CA ASN A 161 3.26 22.00 4.76
C ASN A 161 3.56 20.63 4.14
N LYS A 162 3.56 19.55 4.91
CA LYS A 162 3.84 18.21 4.39
C LYS A 162 2.73 17.81 3.40
N ALA A 163 3.09 17.58 2.14
CA ALA A 163 2.20 16.98 1.15
C ALA A 163 2.22 15.44 1.36
N HIS A 164 1.08 14.86 1.72
CA HIS A 164 1.03 13.51 2.34
C HIS A 164 0.45 12.41 1.43
N ASP A 165 0.19 12.72 0.17
CA ASP A 165 -0.55 11.83 -0.72
C ASP A 165 0.29 10.63 -1.19
N GLU A 166 1.63 10.77 -1.12
CA GLU A 166 2.56 9.86 -1.78
C GLU A 166 2.99 8.65 -0.92
N ILE A 167 2.79 8.69 0.39
CA ILE A 167 3.01 7.53 1.27
C ILE A 167 1.65 6.88 1.50
N GLN A 168 1.48 5.66 1.01
CA GLN A 168 0.34 4.82 1.34
C GLN A 168 0.78 3.85 2.45
N PRO A 169 0.62 4.22 3.73
CA PRO A 169 0.93 3.32 4.83
C PRO A 169 -0.04 2.13 4.77
N PHE A 170 0.41 0.97 5.23
CA PHE A 170 -0.41 -0.25 5.25
C PHE A 170 -0.86 -0.76 3.88
N ASN A 171 -0.12 -0.52 2.80
CA ASN A 171 -0.43 -1.08 1.48
C ASN A 171 -0.59 -2.61 1.43
N HIS A 172 -0.06 -3.34 2.42
CA HIS A 172 -0.25 -4.78 2.57
C HIS A 172 -1.64 -5.15 3.08
N LEU A 173 -2.37 -4.20 3.66
CA LEU A 173 -3.75 -4.35 4.11
C LEU A 173 -4.67 -3.80 3.02
N ASP A 174 -5.55 -4.66 2.49
CA ASP A 174 -6.64 -4.19 1.63
C ASP A 174 -7.71 -3.48 2.46
N LEU A 175 -7.40 -2.25 2.87
CA LEU A 175 -8.26 -1.42 3.71
C LEU A 175 -9.55 -1.01 2.99
N ASN A 176 -9.53 -0.92 1.65
CA ASN A 176 -10.73 -0.61 0.88
C ASN A 176 -11.72 -1.77 0.91
N SER A 177 -11.25 -3.00 0.73
CA SER A 177 -12.11 -4.18 0.91
C SER A 177 -12.59 -4.30 2.35
N MET A 178 -11.73 -4.05 3.35
CA MET A 178 -12.13 -4.04 4.75
C MET A 178 -13.28 -3.03 5.02
N LYS A 179 -13.17 -1.80 4.52
CA LYS A 179 -14.23 -0.77 4.64
C LYS A 179 -15.54 -1.23 3.98
N LYS A 180 -15.46 -1.86 2.81
CA LYS A 180 -16.64 -2.41 2.10
C LYS A 180 -17.31 -3.57 2.83
N ILE A 181 -16.53 -4.45 3.45
CA ILE A 181 -17.05 -5.60 4.21
C ILE A 181 -17.79 -5.12 5.46
N VAL A 182 -17.23 -4.15 6.19
CA VAL A 182 -17.85 -3.63 7.41
C VAL A 182 -19.08 -2.78 7.11
N ASP A 183 -19.08 -2.07 5.98
CA ASP A 183 -20.20 -1.28 5.46
C ASP A 183 -20.79 -0.35 6.54
N ASP A 184 -19.92 0.50 7.07
CA ASP A 184 -20.24 1.46 8.12
C ASP A 184 -19.47 2.77 7.88
N ILE A 185 -20.22 3.88 7.82
CA ILE A 185 -19.69 5.21 7.48
C ILE A 185 -18.75 5.70 8.58
N THR A 186 -19.12 5.48 9.85
CA THR A 186 -18.32 5.89 11.01
C THR A 186 -17.02 5.12 11.07
N PHE A 187 -17.08 3.80 10.84
CA PHE A 187 -15.88 2.97 10.73
C PHE A 187 -14.95 3.45 9.61
N SER A 188 -15.50 3.69 8.42
CA SER A 188 -14.73 4.14 7.25
C SER A 188 -14.04 5.47 7.50
N TYR A 189 -14.76 6.42 8.10
CA TYR A 189 -14.24 7.72 8.53
C TYR A 189 -13.09 7.57 9.53
N GLN A 190 -13.22 6.72 10.54
CA GLN A 190 -12.18 6.50 11.55
C GLN A 190 -10.91 5.89 10.94
N ILE A 191 -11.04 4.93 10.02
CA ILE A 191 -9.88 4.40 9.28
C ILE A 191 -9.17 5.50 8.51
N GLU A 192 -9.91 6.35 7.79
CA GLU A 192 -9.33 7.43 7.02
C GLU A 192 -8.63 8.48 7.90
N GLN A 193 -9.25 8.88 9.02
CA GLN A 193 -8.63 9.81 9.97
C GLN A 193 -7.36 9.23 10.59
N GLY A 194 -7.38 7.94 10.97
CA GLY A 194 -6.21 7.26 11.51
C GLY A 194 -5.07 7.19 10.50
N LEU A 195 -5.37 6.88 9.24
CA LEU A 195 -4.38 6.90 8.14
C LEU A 195 -3.81 8.29 7.91
N GLN A 196 -4.65 9.33 7.91
CA GLN A 196 -4.21 10.71 7.75
C GLN A 196 -3.30 11.16 8.90
N ALA A 197 -3.59 10.76 10.14
CA ALA A 197 -2.71 10.99 11.28
C ALA A 197 -1.39 10.21 11.14
N TYR A 198 -1.44 8.95 10.71
CA TYR A 198 -0.25 8.13 10.50
C TYR A 198 0.67 8.71 9.42
N LYS A 199 0.11 9.14 8.27
CA LYS A 199 0.84 9.83 7.19
C LYS A 199 1.55 11.10 7.67
N ARG A 200 1.03 11.74 8.72
CA ARG A 200 1.61 12.92 9.39
C ARG A 200 2.61 12.57 10.49
N GLU A 201 2.94 11.30 10.67
CA GLU A 201 3.78 10.77 11.77
C GLU A 201 3.18 11.06 13.15
N LEU A 202 1.88 11.37 13.21
CA LEU A 202 1.12 11.54 14.45
C LEU A 202 0.64 10.16 14.92
N TYR A 203 1.61 9.28 15.23
CA TYR A 203 1.35 7.88 15.54
C TYR A 203 0.46 7.70 16.78
N LEU A 204 0.59 8.58 17.77
CA LEU A 204 -0.24 8.56 18.97
C LEU A 204 -1.73 8.83 18.63
N PRO A 205 -2.09 9.95 17.97
CA PRO A 205 -3.44 10.15 17.44
C PRO A 205 -3.92 9.06 16.48
N ALA A 206 -3.03 8.54 15.62
CA ALA A 206 -3.38 7.47 14.68
C ALA A 206 -3.81 6.19 15.42
N ALA A 207 -3.00 5.74 16.38
CA ALA A 207 -3.29 4.56 17.20
C ALA A 207 -4.58 4.72 18.01
N ALA A 208 -4.80 5.89 18.61
CA ALA A 208 -6.06 6.19 19.30
C ALA A 208 -7.26 6.05 18.35
N THR A 209 -7.15 6.56 17.12
CA THR A 209 -8.22 6.48 16.12
C THR A 209 -8.46 5.04 15.64
N PHE A 210 -7.41 4.25 15.40
CA PHE A 210 -7.55 2.84 15.03
C PHE A 210 -8.17 2.00 16.16
N ALA A 211 -7.86 2.32 17.42
CA ALA A 211 -8.55 1.71 18.54
C ALA A 211 -10.05 2.09 18.55
N VAL A 212 -10.42 3.35 18.29
CA VAL A 212 -11.85 3.67 18.16
C VAL A 212 -12.51 2.92 17.00
N ALA A 213 -11.81 2.68 15.89
CA ALA A 213 -12.32 1.86 14.78
C ALA A 213 -12.62 0.41 15.18
N ILE A 214 -11.77 -0.22 16.00
CA ILE A 214 -12.04 -1.55 16.56
C ILE A 214 -13.29 -1.53 17.46
N GLU A 215 -13.47 -0.48 18.26
CA GLU A 215 -14.65 -0.31 19.11
C GLU A 215 -15.94 -0.28 18.27
N THR A 216 -15.96 0.58 17.23
CA THR A 216 -17.05 0.69 16.27
C THR A 216 -17.34 -0.64 15.58
N PHE A 217 -16.30 -1.36 15.17
CA PHE A 217 -16.44 -2.69 14.57
C PHE A 217 -17.10 -3.69 15.52
N LEU A 218 -16.68 -3.76 16.79
CA LEU A 218 -17.26 -4.68 17.77
C LEU A 218 -18.75 -4.37 18.01
N ILE A 219 -19.13 -3.08 18.05
CA ILE A 219 -20.53 -2.66 18.17
C ILE A 219 -21.34 -3.11 16.94
N LYS A 220 -20.83 -2.90 15.73
CA LYS A 220 -21.43 -3.38 14.48
C LYS A 220 -21.60 -4.91 14.51
N LEU A 221 -20.58 -5.63 14.97
CA LEU A 221 -20.60 -7.08 15.05
C LEU A 221 -21.68 -7.59 16.03
N LYS A 222 -21.87 -6.92 17.18
CA LYS A 222 -22.99 -7.21 18.09
C LYS A 222 -24.34 -7.02 17.41
N LYS A 223 -24.53 -5.90 16.71
CA LYS A 223 -25.77 -5.60 15.97
C LYS A 223 -26.08 -6.65 14.91
N VAL A 224 -25.09 -7.04 14.12
CA VAL A 224 -25.19 -8.08 13.09
C VAL A 224 -25.55 -9.44 13.70
N ASN A 225 -25.01 -9.75 14.88
CA ASN A 225 -25.33 -10.96 15.63
C ASN A 225 -26.61 -10.86 16.49
N LYS A 226 -27.40 -9.78 16.35
CA LYS A 226 -28.63 -9.52 17.11
C LYS A 226 -28.42 -9.49 18.64
N ILE A 227 -27.21 -9.19 19.08
CA ILE A 227 -26.88 -8.97 20.49
C ILE A 227 -27.25 -7.52 20.82
N LYS A 228 -28.13 -7.32 21.79
CA LYS A 228 -28.57 -5.99 22.19
C LYS A 228 -27.38 -5.15 22.68
N HIS A 229 -27.27 -3.94 22.16
CA HIS A 229 -26.35 -2.93 22.64
C HIS A 229 -27.08 -1.58 22.58
N LYS A 230 -27.23 -0.93 23.73
CA LYS A 230 -27.76 0.43 23.84
C LYS A 230 -26.60 1.43 23.79
N ASP A 231 -26.87 2.66 23.39
CA ASP A 231 -25.85 3.72 23.37
C ASP A 231 -25.29 4.06 24.76
N THR A 232 -26.05 3.74 25.82
CA THR A 232 -25.62 3.88 27.22
C THR A 232 -24.76 2.72 27.71
N ASP A 233 -24.69 1.63 26.96
CA ASP A 233 -23.92 0.46 27.36
C ASP A 233 -22.42 0.78 27.24
N SER A 234 -21.64 0.19 28.13
CA SER A 234 -20.21 0.43 28.16
C SER A 234 -19.56 -0.04 26.86
N THR A 235 -18.84 0.89 26.23
CA THR A 235 -18.05 0.61 25.01
C THR A 235 -16.66 0.06 25.32
N MET A 236 -16.39 -0.27 26.60
CA MET A 236 -15.17 -0.95 26.99
C MET A 236 -15.06 -2.30 26.26
N TYR A 237 -13.90 -2.51 25.65
CA TYR A 237 -13.60 -3.69 24.83
C TYR A 237 -13.87 -4.99 25.57
N THR A 238 -13.50 -5.06 26.85
CA THR A 238 -13.67 -6.25 27.69
C THR A 238 -15.14 -6.65 27.83
N LYS A 239 -16.06 -5.68 27.86
CA LYS A 239 -17.51 -5.94 27.91
C LYS A 239 -18.06 -6.31 26.53
N LEU A 240 -17.68 -5.56 25.49
CA LEU A 240 -18.08 -5.86 24.11
C LEU A 240 -17.65 -7.28 23.68
N LEU A 241 -16.38 -7.62 23.92
CA LEU A 241 -15.84 -8.96 23.64
C LEU A 241 -16.41 -10.03 24.54
N GLY A 242 -16.64 -9.73 25.81
CA GLY A 242 -17.17 -10.70 26.78
C GLY A 242 -18.50 -11.29 26.32
N GLU A 243 -19.39 -10.47 25.80
CA GLU A 243 -20.68 -10.90 25.25
C GLU A 243 -20.53 -11.64 23.92
N LEU A 244 -19.73 -11.12 22.99
CA LEU A 244 -19.45 -11.78 21.71
C LEU A 244 -18.80 -13.17 21.88
N THR A 245 -17.95 -13.32 22.89
CA THR A 245 -17.30 -14.60 23.21
C THR A 245 -18.27 -15.59 23.84
N LYS A 246 -19.12 -15.13 24.77
CA LYS A 246 -20.16 -15.98 25.40
C LYS A 246 -21.12 -16.57 24.38
N GLU A 247 -21.47 -15.79 23.36
CA GLU A 247 -22.34 -16.20 22.26
C GLU A 247 -21.61 -16.98 21.15
N GLY A 248 -20.32 -17.32 21.34
CA GLY A 248 -19.51 -18.07 20.39
C GLY A 248 -19.25 -17.35 19.05
N LYS A 249 -19.46 -16.02 19.01
CA LYS A 249 -19.30 -15.21 17.79
C LYS A 249 -17.88 -14.74 17.57
N VAL A 250 -17.09 -14.71 18.64
CA VAL A 250 -15.67 -14.40 18.61
C VAL A 250 -14.93 -15.52 19.33
N ASN A 251 -13.89 -16.06 18.69
CA ASN A 251 -13.06 -17.09 19.29
C ASN A 251 -12.10 -16.50 20.36
N TYR A 252 -11.53 -17.37 21.20
CA TYR A 252 -10.63 -16.95 22.28
C TYR A 252 -9.37 -16.22 21.77
N ARG A 253 -8.83 -16.62 20.62
CA ARG A 253 -7.65 -16.00 20.01
C ARG A 253 -7.93 -14.55 19.64
N THR A 254 -9.08 -14.29 19.04
CA THR A 254 -9.54 -12.97 18.63
C THR A 254 -9.84 -12.09 19.83
N LYS A 255 -10.51 -12.65 20.84
CA LYS A 255 -10.67 -11.97 22.15
C LYS A 255 -9.32 -11.51 22.71
N LYS A 256 -8.33 -12.40 22.76
CA LYS A 256 -7.00 -12.08 23.31
C LYS A 256 -6.27 -11.01 22.52
N ARG A 257 -6.34 -11.04 21.19
CA ARG A 257 -5.72 -10.01 20.33
C ARG A 257 -6.33 -8.63 20.57
N VAL A 258 -7.65 -8.57 20.66
CA VAL A 258 -8.37 -7.31 20.89
C VAL A 258 -8.19 -6.80 22.32
N GLU A 259 -8.04 -7.67 23.31
CA GLU A 259 -7.63 -7.30 24.68
C GLU A 259 -6.21 -6.68 24.71
N ILE A 260 -5.26 -7.25 23.96
CA ILE A 260 -3.90 -6.69 23.84
C ILE A 260 -3.94 -5.31 23.17
N ALA A 261 -4.73 -5.16 22.10
CA ALA A 261 -4.96 -3.87 21.45
C ALA A 261 -5.52 -2.80 22.40
N TYR A 262 -6.44 -3.20 23.29
CA TYR A 262 -7.00 -2.32 24.32
C TYR A 262 -5.97 -1.93 25.38
N SER A 263 -5.17 -2.88 25.85
CA SER A 263 -4.06 -2.60 26.77
C SER A 263 -3.04 -1.65 26.13
N MET A 264 -2.75 -1.81 24.84
CA MET A 264 -1.91 -0.90 24.07
C MET A 264 -2.50 0.51 24.03
N ARG A 265 -3.80 0.68 23.73
CA ARG A 265 -4.47 2.01 23.81
C ARG A 265 -4.22 2.73 25.15
N ASN A 266 -4.27 1.99 26.26
CA ASN A 266 -4.04 2.55 27.59
C ASN A 266 -2.57 2.90 27.84
N ILE A 267 -1.63 2.12 27.30
CA ILE A 267 -0.18 2.38 27.39
C ILE A 267 0.21 3.57 26.50
N ILE A 268 -0.36 3.64 25.30
CA ILE A 268 -0.14 4.68 24.28
C ILE A 268 -0.42 6.07 24.87
N ASN A 269 -1.50 6.22 25.64
CA ASN A 269 -1.83 7.45 26.37
C ASN A 269 -0.75 7.90 27.38
N HIS A 270 0.20 7.03 27.74
CA HIS A 270 1.24 7.27 28.74
C HIS A 270 2.68 7.00 28.25
N SER A 271 2.89 6.60 27.00
CA SER A 271 4.20 6.23 26.43
C SER A 271 4.86 7.36 25.64
N GLN A 272 6.19 7.34 25.51
CA GLN A 272 6.94 8.33 24.74
C GLN A 272 6.72 8.20 23.22
N ALA A 273 6.68 9.35 22.55
CA ALA A 273 6.52 9.47 21.10
C ALA A 273 7.66 8.80 20.33
N GLY A 274 7.34 8.06 19.24
CA GLY A 274 8.35 7.50 18.34
C GLY A 274 7.96 6.13 17.76
N ALA A 275 8.99 5.29 17.50
CA ALA A 275 8.87 3.99 16.83
C ALA A 275 7.92 2.98 17.52
N VAL A 276 7.76 3.08 18.85
CA VAL A 276 6.82 2.23 19.60
C VAL A 276 5.37 2.50 19.19
N ALA A 277 4.97 3.77 19.16
CA ALA A 277 3.61 4.17 18.74
C ALA A 277 3.29 3.81 17.28
N LYS A 278 4.32 3.70 16.43
CA LYS A 278 4.18 3.21 15.06
C LYS A 278 3.90 1.71 15.02
N GLY A 279 4.69 0.90 15.74
CA GLY A 279 4.44 -0.54 15.88
C GLY A 279 3.06 -0.83 16.46
N ASP A 280 2.58 0.03 17.36
CA ASP A 280 1.22 -0.07 17.89
C ASP A 280 0.15 0.16 16.82
N CYS A 281 0.33 1.15 15.93
CA CYS A 281 -0.59 1.36 14.80
C CYS A 281 -0.65 0.12 13.89
N ASP A 282 0.51 -0.46 13.58
CA ASP A 282 0.62 -1.67 12.77
C ASP A 282 -0.08 -2.86 13.43
N PHE A 283 0.12 -3.05 14.73
CA PHE A 283 -0.56 -4.10 15.48
C PHE A 283 -2.08 -3.91 15.50
N LEU A 284 -2.55 -2.68 15.72
CA LEU A 284 -3.98 -2.36 15.78
C LEU A 284 -4.67 -2.60 14.44
N LEU A 285 -4.11 -2.12 13.33
CA LEU A 285 -4.71 -2.30 12.01
C LEU A 285 -4.66 -3.75 11.51
N ASN A 286 -3.57 -4.48 11.77
CA ASN A 286 -3.51 -5.92 11.46
C ASN A 286 -4.54 -6.69 12.29
N THR A 287 -4.65 -6.39 13.58
CA THR A 287 -5.68 -6.99 14.44
C THR A 287 -7.07 -6.69 13.89
N LEU A 288 -7.34 -5.44 13.49
CA LEU A 288 -8.61 -5.06 12.92
C LEU A 288 -8.92 -5.81 11.60
N LYS A 289 -7.93 -5.96 10.72
CA LYS A 289 -8.10 -6.72 9.47
C LYS A 289 -8.43 -8.19 9.76
N ASP A 290 -7.66 -8.83 10.64
CA ASP A 290 -7.86 -10.23 11.02
C ASP A 290 -9.29 -10.47 11.55
N ILE A 291 -9.77 -9.59 12.44
CA ILE A 291 -11.11 -9.75 13.02
C ILE A 291 -12.22 -9.47 12.01
N VAL A 292 -12.02 -8.56 11.05
CA VAL A 292 -12.98 -8.32 9.97
C VAL A 292 -13.05 -9.55 9.06
N ASP A 293 -11.90 -10.10 8.67
CA ASP A 293 -11.83 -11.27 7.77
C ASP A 293 -12.49 -12.50 8.38
N GLU A 294 -12.24 -12.77 9.67
CA GLU A 294 -12.91 -13.86 10.40
C GLU A 294 -14.44 -13.72 10.44
N ASN A 295 -14.96 -12.51 10.26
CA ASN A 295 -16.39 -12.18 10.33
C ASN A 295 -16.99 -11.73 8.99
N GLU A 296 -16.25 -11.84 7.87
CA GLU A 296 -16.65 -11.33 6.57
C GLU A 296 -18.02 -11.87 6.12
N ARG A 297 -18.23 -13.18 6.30
CA ARG A 297 -19.43 -13.86 5.85
C ARG A 297 -20.69 -13.26 6.49
N ILE A 298 -20.70 -13.12 7.82
CA ILE A 298 -21.88 -12.65 8.55
C ILE A 298 -22.17 -11.17 8.28
N LEU A 299 -21.11 -10.36 8.10
CA LEU A 299 -21.22 -8.95 7.75
C LEU A 299 -21.84 -8.78 6.35
N THR A 300 -21.35 -9.53 5.37
CA THR A 300 -21.83 -9.49 3.98
C THR A 300 -23.28 -9.96 3.87
N GLU A 301 -23.66 -11.01 4.60
CA GLU A 301 -25.05 -11.50 4.65
C GLU A 301 -26.00 -10.44 5.25
N TYR A 302 -25.55 -9.73 6.30
CA TYR A 302 -26.32 -8.66 6.93
C TYR A 302 -26.53 -7.45 6.02
N SER A 303 -25.48 -6.92 5.36
CA SER A 303 -25.63 -5.80 4.43
C SER A 303 -26.58 -6.12 3.27
N LYS A 304 -26.51 -7.34 2.72
CA LYS A 304 -27.47 -7.81 1.70
C LYS A 304 -28.91 -7.86 2.21
N SER A 305 -29.12 -8.14 3.49
CA SER A 305 -30.46 -8.18 4.08
C SER A 305 -31.06 -6.78 4.23
N ILE A 306 -30.25 -5.78 4.57
CA ILE A 306 -30.70 -4.39 4.67
C ILE A 306 -31.07 -3.84 3.29
N ASN A 307 -30.19 -4.02 2.30
CA ASN A 307 -30.39 -3.48 0.94
C ASN A 307 -31.52 -4.14 0.14
N LYS A 308 -32.12 -5.23 0.64
CA LYS A 308 -33.34 -5.84 0.07
C LYS A 308 -34.64 -5.27 0.65
N THR A 309 -34.52 -4.44 1.69
CA THR A 309 -35.67 -3.89 2.44
C THR A 309 -35.93 -2.42 2.08
N GLU A 310 -35.13 -1.86 1.16
CA GLU A 310 -35.35 -0.59 0.45
C GLU A 310 -35.82 -0.86 -0.99
#